data_AF-A0A7S1ULP3-F1
#
_entry.id   AF-A0A7S1ULP3-F1
#
_cell.length_a   1.000
_cell.length_b   1.000
_cell.length_c   1.000
_cell.angle_alpha   90.00
_cell.angle_beta   90.00
_cell.angle_gamma   90.00
#
_symmetry.space_group_name_H-M   'P 1'
#
loop_
_entity.id
_entity.type
_entity.pdbx_description
1 polymer ?
#
loop_
_entity_poly.entity_id
_entity_poly.type
_entity_poly.pdbx_seq_one_letter_code
_entity_poly.pdbx_strand_id
1 'polypeptide(L)'
;AIKCRRRPQPTPDGQAQKTSHPQYSIKQLSSAIGLIPSVTQSLSLYQRNQARTTLDTTTTTTTTTTTMKRSLQLQSFGLLLVAVLLLLCGCSIPTTTAKKARDVPHPHQGLLKPHEPGPFASLSLKAKDEATLAKGNSVMKQDEISKKGSDGGGAICVQDVQAPTDAVWNQILRMDDYKGKVGKVLECKNYFVKKNKDGSITMKTKQRLGILPGYSYENYYDHTYYPEKGSLVWRMDYEKNSDFDDVAGHWHIAQHPSNPE
;
A
#
# COMPACT_ATOMS: atom_id res chain seq x y z
N ALA A 1 -3.10 4.95 -12.99
CA ALA A 1 -2.67 5.61 -14.24
C ALA A 1 -1.97 6.93 -13.92
N ILE A 2 -0.86 7.23 -14.59
CA ILE A 2 -0.14 8.49 -14.44
C ILE A 2 -0.05 9.14 -15.83
N LYS A 3 -0.49 10.40 -15.96
CA LYS A 3 -0.34 11.18 -17.18
C LYS A 3 0.80 12.18 -16.98
N CYS A 4 1.78 12.19 -17.87
CA CYS A 4 2.99 13.00 -17.73
C CYS A 4 2.95 14.23 -18.64
N ARG A 5 3.16 15.43 -18.08
CA ARG A 5 3.34 16.70 -18.82
C ARG A 5 4.79 17.15 -18.75
N ARG A 6 5.37 17.60 -19.87
CA ARG A 6 6.60 18.39 -19.82
C ARG A 6 6.31 19.77 -19.21
N ARG A 7 7.31 20.31 -18.50
CA ARG A 7 7.32 21.73 -18.14
C ARG A 7 7.52 22.55 -19.42
N PRO A 8 6.85 23.71 -19.59
CA PRO A 8 7.17 24.62 -20.68
C PRO A 8 8.67 24.92 -20.70
N GLN A 9 9.30 24.85 -21.89
CA GLN A 9 10.65 25.35 -22.08
C GLN A 9 10.65 26.86 -21.74
N PRO A 10 11.62 27.37 -20.97
CA PRO A 10 11.74 28.81 -20.75
C PRO A 10 11.89 29.51 -22.11
N THR A 11 11.18 30.63 -22.28
CA THR A 11 11.28 31.47 -23.48
C THR A 11 12.70 32.04 -23.61
N PRO A 12 13.19 32.30 -24.83
CA PRO A 12 14.57 32.74 -25.09
C PRO A 12 15.02 34.00 -24.32
N ASP A 13 14.08 34.81 -23.84
CA ASP A 13 14.36 36.11 -23.20
C ASP A 13 14.50 36.04 -21.65
N GLY A 14 14.44 34.85 -21.05
CA GLY A 14 14.50 34.66 -19.60
C GLY A 14 15.85 34.10 -19.14
N GLN A 15 16.66 34.95 -18.52
CA GLN A 15 17.98 34.69 -17.92
C GLN A 15 18.22 33.23 -17.45
N ALA A 16 19.35 32.67 -17.89
CA ALA A 16 19.85 31.36 -17.50
C ALA A 16 19.99 31.22 -15.97
N GLN A 17 19.00 30.59 -15.34
CA GLN A 17 19.13 30.09 -13.98
C GLN A 17 20.06 28.86 -14.01
N LYS A 18 21.20 28.99 -13.32
CA LYS A 18 22.20 27.94 -13.06
C LYS A 18 21.51 26.60 -12.78
N THR A 19 21.72 25.63 -13.65
CA THR A 19 21.12 24.28 -13.60
C THR A 19 21.73 23.47 -12.45
N SER A 20 21.24 23.66 -11.23
CA SER A 20 21.16 22.54 -10.29
C SER A 20 20.12 21.56 -10.83
N HIS A 21 20.45 20.26 -10.91
CA HIS A 21 19.50 19.19 -11.29
C HIS A 21 18.10 19.51 -10.77
N PRO A 22 17.06 19.55 -11.64
CA PRO A 22 15.74 19.94 -11.21
C PRO A 22 15.28 18.94 -10.16
N GLN A 23 15.20 19.37 -8.90
CA GLN A 23 14.35 18.72 -7.92
C GLN A 23 12.93 18.81 -8.49
N TYR A 24 12.53 17.81 -9.27
CA TYR A 24 11.12 17.50 -9.45
C TYR A 24 10.53 17.49 -8.05
N SER A 25 9.41 18.17 -7.83
CA SER A 25 8.81 18.25 -6.49
C SER A 25 8.61 16.83 -5.99
N ILE A 26 9.52 16.38 -5.11
CA ILE A 26 9.54 15.02 -4.56
C ILE A 26 8.17 14.74 -3.95
N LYS A 27 7.46 15.78 -3.47
CA LYS A 27 6.09 15.69 -3.00
C LYS A 27 5.08 15.21 -4.04
N GLN A 28 5.15 15.63 -5.31
CA GLN A 28 4.23 15.17 -6.35
C GLN A 28 4.51 13.71 -6.77
N LEU A 29 5.79 13.34 -6.85
CA LEU A 29 6.20 11.96 -7.17
C LEU A 29 5.95 11.02 -5.99
N SER A 30 6.29 11.41 -4.76
CA SER A 30 5.94 10.69 -3.54
C SER A 30 4.44 10.64 -3.30
N SER A 31 3.66 11.64 -3.72
CA SER A 31 2.20 11.54 -3.71
C SER A 31 1.72 10.56 -4.77
N ALA A 32 2.22 10.60 -6.01
CA ALA A 32 1.82 9.66 -7.06
C ALA A 32 2.21 8.21 -6.74
N ILE A 33 3.40 7.98 -6.19
CA ILE A 33 3.91 6.66 -5.77
C ILE A 33 3.32 6.27 -4.41
N GLY A 34 3.04 7.22 -3.53
CA GLY A 34 2.34 7.01 -2.25
C GLY A 34 0.82 6.85 -2.38
N LEU A 35 0.27 7.22 -3.53
CA LEU A 35 -1.10 6.95 -4.01
C LEU A 35 -1.22 5.57 -4.67
N ILE A 36 -0.29 4.63 -4.39
CA ILE A 36 -0.72 3.23 -4.22
C ILE A 36 -2.04 3.35 -3.44
N PRO A 37 -3.21 2.93 -3.97
CA PRO A 37 -4.45 2.88 -3.21
C PRO A 37 -4.09 2.07 -1.99
N SER A 38 -3.83 2.82 -0.93
CA SER A 38 -2.81 2.37 -0.02
C SER A 38 -3.35 1.13 0.62
N VAL A 39 -2.46 0.27 1.06
CA VAL A 39 -2.76 -0.79 1.99
C VAL A 39 -3.67 -0.28 3.13
N THR A 40 -3.76 1.03 3.42
CA THR A 40 -4.79 1.69 4.25
C THR A 40 -6.25 1.55 3.78
N GLN A 41 -6.58 1.55 2.47
CA GLN A 41 -7.94 1.28 1.98
C GLN A 41 -8.28 -0.21 2.10
N SER A 42 -7.40 -1.12 1.67
CA SER A 42 -7.58 -2.56 1.88
C SER A 42 -7.56 -2.95 3.37
N LEU A 43 -6.73 -2.30 4.19
CA LEU A 43 -6.75 -2.40 5.66
C LEU A 43 -8.04 -1.84 6.24
N SER A 44 -8.55 -0.71 5.75
CA SER A 44 -9.81 -0.15 6.25
C SER A 44 -10.98 -1.08 5.95
N LEU A 45 -10.96 -1.76 4.79
CA LEU A 45 -11.95 -2.77 4.41
C LEU A 45 -11.77 -4.06 5.22
N TYR A 46 -10.53 -4.53 5.40
CA TYR A 46 -10.22 -5.71 6.23
C TYR A 46 -10.54 -5.49 7.71
N GLN A 47 -10.16 -4.35 8.29
CA GLN A 47 -10.47 -3.95 9.66
C GLN A 47 -11.98 -3.77 9.86
N ARG A 48 -12.72 -3.22 8.88
CA ARG A 48 -14.19 -3.18 8.91
C ARG A 48 -14.81 -4.58 8.88
N ASN A 49 -14.24 -5.51 8.12
CA ASN A 49 -14.73 -6.89 8.05
C ASN A 49 -14.46 -7.66 9.35
N GLN A 50 -13.27 -7.52 9.94
CA GLN A 50 -12.92 -8.09 11.27
C GLN A 50 -13.77 -7.51 12.41
N ALA A 51 -14.08 -6.21 12.36
CA ALA A 51 -14.97 -5.56 13.33
C ALA A 51 -16.44 -6.02 13.21
N ARG A 52 -16.86 -6.48 12.03
CA ARG A 52 -18.20 -7.07 11.82
C ARG A 52 -18.31 -8.48 12.39
N THR A 53 -17.24 -9.25 12.38
CA THR A 53 -17.22 -10.63 12.92
C THR A 53 -17.19 -10.66 14.44
N THR A 54 -16.88 -9.53 15.10
CA THR A 54 -16.74 -9.44 16.57
C THR A 54 -17.96 -8.84 17.27
N LEU A 55 -19.03 -8.49 16.54
CA LEU A 55 -20.22 -7.83 17.11
C LEU A 55 -21.34 -8.79 17.58
N ASP A 56 -21.11 -10.12 17.55
CA ASP A 56 -22.13 -11.14 17.92
C ASP A 56 -21.89 -11.79 19.29
N THR A 57 -21.08 -11.20 20.17
CA THR A 57 -20.93 -11.73 21.54
C THR A 57 -20.72 -10.61 22.54
N THR A 58 -21.80 -10.00 23.01
CA THR A 58 -21.76 -9.23 24.26
C THR A 58 -22.97 -9.59 25.11
N THR A 59 -22.75 -10.58 25.98
CA THR A 59 -23.66 -11.01 27.02
C THR A 59 -23.79 -9.93 28.09
N THR A 60 -25.00 -9.45 28.29
CA THR A 60 -25.42 -8.56 29.38
C THR A 60 -25.16 -9.22 30.74
N THR A 61 -24.34 -8.59 31.60
CA THR A 61 -24.25 -8.94 33.03
C THR A 61 -24.56 -7.72 33.87
N THR A 62 -25.75 -7.73 34.48
CA THR A 62 -26.25 -6.74 35.43
C THR A 62 -25.51 -6.88 36.76
N THR A 63 -24.96 -5.79 37.29
CA THR A 63 -24.31 -5.75 38.61
C THR A 63 -25.25 -5.17 39.65
N THR A 64 -25.56 -5.94 40.70
CA THR A 64 -26.30 -5.49 41.89
C THR A 64 -25.30 -5.02 42.94
N THR A 65 -25.32 -3.72 43.26
CA THR A 65 -24.56 -3.12 44.37
C THR A 65 -25.21 -3.43 45.71
N THR A 66 -24.51 -4.15 46.59
CA THR A 66 -24.85 -4.21 48.01
C THR A 66 -23.64 -3.84 48.87
N THR A 67 -23.87 -2.83 49.69
CA THR A 67 -23.01 -2.21 50.68
C THR A 67 -22.50 -3.19 51.74
N MET A 68 -21.19 -3.25 51.97
CA MET A 68 -20.63 -3.60 53.28
C MET A 68 -19.33 -2.84 53.58
N LYS A 69 -19.46 -1.84 54.47
CA LYS A 69 -18.36 -1.25 55.24
C LYS A 69 -18.10 -2.16 56.45
N ARG A 70 -16.92 -2.77 56.54
CA ARG A 70 -16.12 -3.02 57.77
C ARG A 70 -15.05 -4.07 57.47
N SER A 71 -13.82 -3.62 57.21
CA SER A 71 -12.54 -4.29 57.52
C SER A 71 -11.40 -3.63 56.73
N LEU A 72 -11.20 -2.32 56.93
CA LEU A 72 -9.95 -1.67 56.52
C LEU A 72 -8.93 -1.99 57.62
N GLN A 73 -8.01 -2.92 57.37
CA GLN A 73 -6.64 -3.00 57.91
C GLN A 73 -6.01 -4.38 57.60
N LEU A 74 -6.79 -5.41 57.21
CA LEU A 74 -6.25 -6.73 56.83
C LEU A 74 -6.46 -7.14 55.36
N GLN A 75 -7.11 -6.31 54.53
CA GLN A 75 -7.36 -6.60 53.11
C GLN A 75 -6.30 -6.00 52.14
N SER A 76 -5.47 -5.08 52.62
CA SER A 76 -4.45 -4.38 51.82
C SER A 76 -3.29 -5.29 51.41
N PHE A 77 -2.91 -6.23 52.28
CA PHE A 77 -1.81 -7.15 52.02
C PHE A 77 -2.18 -8.26 51.03
N GLY A 78 -3.43 -8.74 51.05
CA GLY A 78 -3.91 -9.75 50.10
C GLY A 78 -3.97 -9.23 48.67
N LEU A 79 -4.48 -8.00 48.47
CA LEU A 79 -4.53 -7.39 47.14
C LEU A 79 -3.13 -7.07 46.59
N LEU A 80 -2.19 -6.64 47.44
CA LEU A 80 -0.81 -6.40 47.03
C LEU A 80 -0.11 -7.71 46.62
N LEU A 81 -0.34 -8.80 47.36
CA LEU A 81 0.23 -10.11 47.04
C LEU A 81 -0.32 -10.65 45.72
N VAL A 82 -1.63 -10.50 45.46
CA VAL A 82 -2.26 -10.92 44.18
C VAL A 82 -1.77 -10.06 43.02
N ALA A 83 -1.59 -8.75 43.19
CA ALA A 83 -1.02 -7.87 42.16
C ALA A 83 0.45 -8.21 41.86
N VAL A 84 1.25 -8.52 42.88
CA VAL A 84 2.65 -8.96 42.73
C VAL A 84 2.73 -10.35 42.08
N LEU A 85 1.85 -11.29 42.44
CA LEU A 85 1.75 -12.59 41.76
C LEU A 85 1.30 -12.45 40.31
N LEU A 86 0.37 -11.56 39.99
CA LEU A 86 -0.03 -11.28 38.61
C LEU A 86 1.08 -10.58 37.81
N LEU A 87 1.88 -9.70 38.43
CA LEU A 87 3.07 -9.13 37.81
C LEU A 87 4.14 -10.20 37.55
N LEU A 88 4.41 -11.07 38.53
CA LEU A 88 5.42 -12.15 38.43
C LEU A 88 4.99 -13.27 37.47
N CYS A 89 3.70 -13.62 37.43
CA CYS A 89 3.14 -14.56 36.44
C CYS A 89 3.04 -13.92 35.05
N GLY A 90 2.80 -12.62 34.94
CA GLY A 90 2.79 -11.88 33.67
C GLY A 90 4.15 -11.79 32.99
N CYS A 91 5.24 -11.86 33.76
CA CYS A 91 6.62 -11.80 33.23
C CYS A 91 7.15 -13.13 32.66
N SER A 92 6.41 -14.24 32.78
CA SER A 92 6.91 -15.58 32.43
C SER A 92 6.14 -16.26 31.29
N ILE A 93 5.22 -15.57 30.60
CA ILE A 93 4.63 -16.11 29.37
C ILE A 93 5.70 -15.96 28.28
N PRO A 94 6.33 -17.04 27.79
CA PRO A 94 7.20 -16.93 26.63
C PRO A 94 6.33 -16.43 25.48
N THR A 95 6.50 -15.16 25.11
CA THR A 95 5.90 -14.61 23.91
C THR A 95 6.62 -15.23 22.72
N THR A 96 6.28 -16.48 22.39
CA THR A 96 6.65 -17.06 21.11
C THR A 96 5.82 -16.31 20.08
N THR A 97 6.36 -15.22 19.53
CA THR A 97 5.86 -14.69 18.27
C THR A 97 6.02 -15.82 17.26
N ALA A 98 4.91 -16.45 16.89
CA ALA A 98 4.89 -17.48 15.86
C ALA A 98 5.47 -16.86 14.59
N LYS A 99 6.73 -17.18 14.29
CA LYS A 99 7.42 -16.66 13.12
C LYS A 99 6.84 -17.39 11.91
N LYS A 100 6.03 -16.69 11.13
CA LYS A 100 5.48 -17.20 9.88
C LYS A 100 6.64 -17.64 8.98
N ALA A 101 6.64 -18.89 8.53
CA ALA A 101 7.61 -19.38 7.56
C ALA A 101 7.36 -18.65 6.23
N ARG A 102 8.35 -17.90 5.73
CA ARG A 102 8.20 -17.04 4.54
C ARG A 102 8.60 -17.72 3.24
N ASP A 103 9.51 -18.68 3.32
CA ASP A 103 10.04 -19.44 2.17
C ASP A 103 9.22 -20.71 1.87
N VAL A 104 7.91 -20.66 2.13
CA VAL A 104 6.96 -21.70 1.77
C VAL A 104 5.91 -21.11 0.83
N PRO A 105 5.28 -21.92 -0.06
CA PRO A 105 4.22 -21.45 -0.92
C PRO A 105 3.07 -20.79 -0.15
N HIS A 106 2.45 -19.79 -0.76
CA HIS A 106 1.23 -19.17 -0.23
C HIS A 106 0.07 -20.18 -0.23
N PRO A 107 -0.87 -20.12 0.74
CA PRO A 107 -2.04 -21.02 0.82
C PRO A 107 -2.88 -21.16 -0.46
N HIS A 108 -2.82 -20.19 -1.39
CA HIS A 108 -3.43 -20.29 -2.71
C HIS A 108 -2.51 -19.76 -3.81
N GLN A 109 -2.89 -19.98 -5.07
CA GLN A 109 -2.09 -19.61 -6.26
C GLN A 109 -2.75 -18.49 -7.09
N GLY A 110 -3.63 -17.70 -6.47
CA GLY A 110 -4.28 -16.53 -7.04
C GLY A 110 -5.80 -16.58 -6.95
N LEU A 111 -6.36 -15.59 -6.27
CA LEU A 111 -7.79 -15.31 -6.15
C LEU A 111 -8.19 -14.16 -7.11
N LEU A 112 -7.28 -13.22 -7.35
CA LEU A 112 -7.49 -12.07 -8.21
C LEU A 112 -6.97 -12.35 -9.62
N LYS A 113 -7.74 -11.90 -10.61
CA LYS A 113 -7.32 -11.94 -12.00
C LYS A 113 -6.13 -10.97 -12.21
N PRO A 114 -5.00 -11.43 -12.80
CA PRO A 114 -3.90 -10.55 -13.15
C PRO A 114 -4.34 -9.44 -14.12
N HIS A 115 -3.74 -8.26 -14.00
CA HIS A 115 -3.95 -7.16 -14.94
C HIS A 115 -3.18 -7.39 -16.24
N GLU A 116 -3.80 -6.98 -17.35
CA GLU A 116 -3.13 -6.91 -18.65
C GLU A 116 -2.30 -5.61 -18.76
N PRO A 117 -1.08 -5.66 -19.31
CA PRO A 117 -0.27 -4.46 -19.52
C PRO A 117 -0.81 -3.61 -20.68
N GLY A 118 -0.80 -2.29 -20.50
CA GLY A 118 -1.23 -1.31 -21.48
C GLY A 118 -2.15 -0.24 -20.87
N PRO A 119 -2.84 0.56 -21.70
CA PRO A 119 -3.83 1.51 -21.21
C PRO A 119 -5.00 0.82 -20.49
N PHE A 120 -5.57 1.50 -19.49
CA PHE A 120 -6.78 1.02 -18.81
C PHE A 120 -8.00 1.18 -19.73
N ALA A 121 -8.49 0.07 -20.30
CA ALA A 121 -9.61 0.10 -21.25
C ALA A 121 -10.92 0.68 -20.66
N SER A 122 -11.17 0.46 -19.36
CA SER A 122 -12.37 0.96 -18.65
C SER A 122 -12.22 2.40 -18.15
N LEU A 123 -11.04 3.02 -18.28
CA LEU A 123 -10.81 4.36 -17.73
C LEU A 123 -11.35 5.45 -18.66
N SER A 124 -12.57 5.91 -18.38
CA SER A 124 -13.14 7.11 -18.99
C SER A 124 -13.13 8.27 -18.00
N LEU A 125 -12.51 9.40 -18.34
CA LEU A 125 -12.48 10.62 -17.50
C LEU A 125 -13.55 11.61 -17.97
N LYS A 126 -14.36 12.10 -17.04
CA LYS A 126 -15.38 13.12 -17.29
C LYS A 126 -14.77 14.52 -17.16
N ALA A 127 -15.45 15.55 -17.65
CA ALA A 127 -14.99 16.94 -17.56
C ALA A 127 -14.63 17.38 -16.12
N LYS A 128 -15.40 16.92 -15.12
CA LYS A 128 -15.09 17.17 -13.69
C LYS A 128 -13.79 16.52 -13.24
N ASP A 129 -13.46 15.33 -13.76
CA ASP A 129 -12.23 14.62 -13.44
C ASP A 129 -11.03 15.38 -14.03
N GLU A 130 -11.12 15.76 -15.30
CA GLU A 130 -10.08 16.55 -15.98
C GLU A 130 -9.87 17.92 -15.30
N ALA A 131 -10.94 18.59 -14.87
CA ALA A 131 -10.84 19.82 -14.09
C ALA A 131 -10.19 19.62 -12.71
N THR A 132 -10.33 18.42 -12.12
CA THR A 132 -9.67 18.06 -10.86
C THR A 132 -8.18 17.82 -11.07
N LEU A 133 -7.82 17.09 -12.12
CA LEU A 133 -6.44 16.85 -12.54
C LEU A 133 -5.72 18.17 -12.89
N ALA A 134 -6.40 19.08 -13.60
CA ALA A 134 -5.85 20.38 -13.96
C ALA A 134 -5.49 21.26 -12.75
N LYS A 135 -6.14 21.05 -11.60
CA LYS A 135 -5.81 21.70 -10.32
C LYS A 135 -4.64 21.04 -9.58
N GLY A 136 -4.05 19.99 -10.16
CA GLY A 136 -2.98 19.20 -9.56
C GLY A 136 -3.44 18.10 -8.61
N ASN A 137 -4.76 17.89 -8.47
CA ASN A 137 -5.31 16.87 -7.58
C ASN A 137 -5.46 15.51 -8.29
N SER A 138 -5.40 14.43 -7.52
CA SER A 138 -5.66 13.07 -8.04
C SER A 138 -7.15 12.80 -8.21
N VAL A 139 -7.51 11.98 -9.20
CA VAL A 139 -8.85 11.43 -9.37
C VAL A 139 -8.84 9.95 -9.01
N MET A 140 -9.74 9.54 -8.11
CA MET A 140 -9.94 8.14 -7.74
C MET A 140 -11.24 7.63 -8.34
N LYS A 141 -11.20 6.47 -9.00
CA LYS A 141 -12.37 5.75 -9.50
C LYS A 141 -12.39 4.34 -8.95
N GLN A 142 -13.56 3.82 -8.63
CA GLN A 142 -13.71 2.41 -8.36
C GLN A 142 -13.64 1.66 -9.70
N ASP A 143 -12.85 0.59 -9.76
CA ASP A 143 -12.76 -0.21 -10.97
C ASP A 143 -14.06 -1.01 -11.15
N GLU A 144 -14.62 -1.00 -12.36
CA GLU A 144 -15.84 -1.74 -12.71
C GLU A 144 -15.64 -3.26 -12.61
N ILE A 145 -14.39 -3.74 -12.58
CA ILE A 145 -14.04 -5.14 -12.29
C ILE A 145 -14.53 -5.53 -10.88
N SER A 146 -14.68 -4.57 -9.98
CA SER A 146 -15.28 -4.73 -8.64
C SER A 146 -16.82 -4.78 -8.75
N LYS A 147 -17.38 -5.68 -9.57
CA LYS A 147 -18.83 -5.91 -9.56
C LYS A 147 -19.25 -6.38 -8.17
N LYS A 148 -20.47 -5.99 -7.78
CA LYS A 148 -21.12 -6.35 -6.51
C LYS A 148 -21.11 -7.88 -6.37
N GLY A 149 -20.38 -8.41 -5.38
CA GLY A 149 -20.25 -9.85 -5.11
C GLY A 149 -18.94 -10.50 -5.58
N SER A 150 -17.96 -9.73 -6.06
CA SER A 150 -16.58 -10.23 -6.22
C SER A 150 -15.80 -10.14 -4.90
N ASP A 151 -14.90 -11.08 -4.65
CA ASP A 151 -14.11 -11.18 -3.41
C ASP A 151 -13.03 -10.09 -3.26
N GLY A 152 -12.98 -9.11 -4.18
CA GLY A 152 -11.97 -8.06 -4.23
C GLY A 152 -12.54 -6.65 -4.46
N GLY A 153 -11.89 -5.64 -3.89
CA GLY A 153 -12.14 -4.23 -4.18
C GLY A 153 -11.02 -3.64 -5.03
N GLY A 154 -11.36 -3.02 -6.16
CA GLY A 154 -10.43 -2.35 -7.06
C GLY A 154 -10.65 -0.84 -7.14
N ALA A 155 -9.56 -0.08 -7.24
CA ALA A 155 -9.60 1.35 -7.47
C ALA A 155 -8.49 1.80 -8.43
N ILE A 156 -8.81 2.75 -9.29
CA ILE A 156 -7.88 3.40 -10.22
C ILE A 156 -7.63 4.83 -9.71
N CYS A 157 -6.37 5.13 -9.40
CA CYS A 157 -5.90 6.49 -9.20
C CYS A 157 -5.38 7.07 -10.52
N VAL A 158 -5.76 8.30 -10.84
CA VAL A 158 -5.22 9.08 -11.95
C VAL A 158 -4.56 10.34 -11.41
N GLN A 159 -3.33 10.60 -11.85
CA GLN A 159 -2.58 11.80 -11.47
C GLN A 159 -1.84 12.37 -12.67
N ASP A 160 -1.93 13.68 -12.84
CA ASP A 160 -1.06 14.45 -13.73
C ASP A 160 0.27 14.73 -13.03
N VAL A 161 1.39 14.40 -13.68
CA VAL A 161 2.74 14.60 -13.16
C VAL A 161 3.52 15.50 -14.13
N GLN A 162 4.09 16.59 -13.62
CA GLN A 162 4.92 17.50 -14.42
C GLN A 162 6.36 16.98 -14.53
N ALA A 163 6.54 15.83 -15.16
CA ALA A 163 7.84 15.23 -15.43
C ALA A 163 7.79 14.41 -16.72
N PRO A 164 8.92 14.24 -17.42
CA PRO A 164 9.08 13.24 -18.48
C PRO A 164 8.73 11.82 -18.01
N THR A 165 8.23 10.96 -18.90
CA THR A 165 7.77 9.60 -18.58
C THR A 165 8.90 8.71 -18.05
N ASP A 166 10.11 8.84 -18.61
CA ASP A 166 11.33 8.17 -18.16
C ASP A 166 11.71 8.58 -16.73
N ALA A 167 11.59 9.88 -16.39
CA ALA A 167 11.83 10.36 -15.03
C ALA A 167 10.86 9.74 -14.01
N VAL A 168 9.59 9.53 -14.40
CA VAL A 168 8.61 8.86 -13.53
C VAL A 168 8.90 7.36 -13.42
N TRP A 169 9.20 6.67 -14.52
CA TRP A 169 9.58 5.26 -14.50
C TRP A 169 10.84 5.03 -13.65
N ASN A 170 11.84 5.90 -13.75
CA ASN A 170 13.04 5.85 -12.94
C ASN A 170 12.74 5.95 -11.43
N GLN A 171 11.65 6.59 -11.02
CA GLN A 171 11.25 6.58 -9.61
C GLN A 171 10.50 5.30 -9.22
N ILE A 172 9.60 4.83 -10.08
CA ILE A 172 8.79 3.62 -9.80
C ILE A 172 9.66 2.36 -9.77
N LEU A 173 10.62 2.23 -10.68
CA LEU A 173 11.44 1.02 -10.80
C LEU A 173 12.54 0.92 -9.73
N ARG A 174 12.82 2.02 -9.00
CA ARG A 174 13.80 2.04 -7.90
C ARG A 174 13.17 1.55 -6.59
N MET A 175 12.70 0.30 -6.60
CA MET A 175 11.99 -0.35 -5.49
C MET A 175 12.77 -0.29 -4.17
N ASP A 176 14.09 -0.48 -4.22
CA ASP A 176 14.98 -0.46 -3.06
C ASP A 176 14.99 0.88 -2.30
N ASP A 177 14.67 1.97 -3.00
CA ASP A 177 14.61 3.30 -2.41
C ASP A 177 13.22 3.68 -1.88
N TYR A 178 12.25 2.76 -1.90
CA TYR A 178 10.88 3.09 -1.47
C TYR A 178 10.82 3.44 0.02
N LYS A 179 11.74 2.90 0.83
CA LYS A 179 11.89 3.28 2.23
C LYS A 179 12.21 4.77 2.33
N GLY A 180 11.31 5.54 2.93
CA GLY A 180 11.43 7.00 3.06
C GLY A 180 10.81 7.79 1.89
N LYS A 181 10.58 7.16 0.72
CA LYS A 181 9.82 7.77 -0.39
C LYS A 181 8.32 7.52 -0.27
N VAL A 182 7.94 6.32 0.17
CA VAL A 182 6.56 5.87 0.32
C VAL A 182 6.25 5.74 1.81
N GLY A 183 5.17 6.38 2.24
CA GLY A 183 4.72 6.32 3.63
C GLY A 183 4.53 4.87 4.10
N LYS A 184 4.92 4.59 5.35
CA LYS A 184 4.80 3.28 6.01
C LYS A 184 5.64 2.14 5.43
N VAL A 185 6.42 2.34 4.36
CA VAL A 185 7.38 1.33 3.89
C VAL A 185 8.57 1.27 4.84
N LEU A 186 8.75 0.13 5.51
CA LEU A 186 9.88 -0.15 6.39
C LEU A 186 11.05 -0.82 5.64
N GLU A 187 10.72 -1.59 4.62
CA GLU A 187 11.65 -2.33 3.76
C GLU A 187 11.00 -2.53 2.39
N CYS A 188 11.76 -2.40 1.32
CA CYS A 188 11.36 -2.77 -0.03
C CYS A 188 12.63 -3.17 -0.75
N LYS A 189 12.72 -4.40 -1.27
CA LYS A 189 13.95 -4.89 -1.88
C LYS A 189 13.68 -5.94 -2.93
N ASN A 190 14.28 -5.77 -4.10
CA ASN A 190 14.27 -6.80 -5.12
C ASN A 190 15.21 -7.95 -4.72
N TYR A 191 14.72 -9.19 -4.72
CA TYR A 191 15.53 -10.40 -4.53
C TYR A 191 15.72 -11.20 -5.82
N PHE A 192 15.00 -10.83 -6.88
CA PHE A 192 15.17 -11.37 -8.22
C PHE A 192 14.90 -10.28 -9.24
N VAL A 193 15.77 -10.17 -10.26
CA VAL A 193 15.57 -9.29 -11.42
C VAL A 193 16.06 -10.03 -12.65
N LYS A 194 15.23 -10.07 -13.70
CA LYS A 194 15.58 -10.72 -14.96
C LYS A 194 14.99 -9.95 -16.14
N LYS A 195 15.82 -9.66 -17.14
CA LYS A 195 15.36 -9.21 -18.46
C LYS A 195 14.94 -10.43 -19.28
N ASN A 196 13.72 -10.38 -19.83
CA ASN A 196 13.14 -11.43 -20.65
C ASN A 196 13.50 -11.22 -22.14
N LYS A 197 13.26 -12.26 -22.95
CA LYS A 197 13.57 -12.24 -24.39
C LYS A 197 12.74 -11.21 -25.17
N ASP A 198 11.53 -10.93 -24.69
CA ASP A 198 10.60 -9.94 -25.26
C ASP A 198 10.90 -8.50 -24.80
N GLY A 199 12.01 -8.28 -24.09
CA GLY A 199 12.39 -6.97 -23.57
C GLY A 199 11.70 -6.56 -22.26
N SER A 200 10.72 -7.34 -21.77
CA SER A 200 10.13 -7.11 -20.45
C SER A 200 11.13 -7.40 -19.32
N ILE A 201 10.87 -6.88 -18.12
CA ILE A 201 11.70 -7.09 -16.95
C ILE A 201 10.85 -7.65 -15.81
N THR A 202 11.17 -8.87 -15.37
CA THR A 202 10.57 -9.49 -14.19
C THR A 202 11.37 -9.09 -12.95
N MET A 203 10.68 -8.64 -11.90
CA MET A 203 11.26 -8.28 -10.60
C MET A 203 10.44 -8.93 -9.49
N LYS A 204 11.08 -9.75 -8.66
CA LYS A 204 10.45 -10.22 -7.42
C LYS A 204 10.91 -9.38 -6.24
N THR A 205 9.97 -8.86 -5.47
CA THR A 205 10.21 -7.82 -4.47
C THR A 205 9.64 -8.21 -3.12
N LYS A 206 10.46 -8.13 -2.07
CA LYS A 206 10.01 -8.20 -0.68
C LYS A 206 9.64 -6.80 -0.22
N GLN A 207 8.49 -6.63 0.41
CA GLN A 207 8.08 -5.37 1.01
C GLN A 207 7.58 -5.57 2.43
N ARG A 208 8.02 -4.69 3.34
CA ARG A 208 7.52 -4.63 4.72
C ARG A 208 6.85 -3.30 4.99
N LEU A 209 5.60 -3.35 5.46
CA LEU A 209 4.74 -2.20 5.70
C LEU A 209 4.42 -2.05 7.18
N GLY A 210 4.79 -0.93 7.79
CA GLY A 210 4.46 -0.61 9.17
C GLY A 210 3.03 -0.12 9.29
N ILE A 211 2.18 -0.85 10.03
CA ILE A 211 0.76 -0.52 10.17
C ILE A 211 0.51 0.23 11.48
N LEU A 212 1.08 -0.28 12.57
CA LEU A 212 1.04 0.30 13.91
C LEU A 212 2.43 0.15 14.55
N PRO A 213 2.77 0.91 15.61
CA PRO A 213 4.00 0.70 16.37
C PRO A 213 4.14 -0.77 16.78
N GLY A 214 5.23 -1.43 16.38
CA GLY A 214 5.49 -2.85 16.67
C GLY A 214 4.78 -3.85 15.77
N TYR A 215 3.95 -3.42 14.80
CA TYR A 215 3.21 -4.32 13.91
C TYR A 215 3.41 -3.97 12.43
N SER A 216 3.76 -4.97 11.62
CA SER A 216 4.01 -4.80 10.19
C SER A 216 3.53 -6.00 9.38
N TYR A 217 3.15 -5.75 8.13
CA TYR A 217 2.97 -6.80 7.14
C TYR A 217 4.24 -7.00 6.31
N GLU A 218 4.54 -8.24 5.99
CA GLU A 218 5.58 -8.63 5.06
C GLU A 218 4.96 -9.40 3.88
N ASN A 219 5.18 -8.89 2.68
CA ASN A 219 4.60 -9.41 1.45
C ASN A 219 5.66 -9.53 0.36
N TYR A 220 5.40 -10.44 -0.58
CA TYR A 220 6.26 -10.74 -1.71
C TYR A 220 5.46 -10.57 -2.99
N TYR A 221 6.05 -9.90 -3.97
CA TYR A 221 5.40 -9.52 -5.21
C TYR A 221 6.19 -9.99 -6.41
N ASP A 222 5.49 -10.42 -7.46
CA ASP A 222 6.02 -10.73 -8.77
C ASP A 222 5.58 -9.63 -9.75
N HIS A 223 6.52 -8.76 -10.12
CA HIS A 223 6.30 -7.64 -11.02
C HIS A 223 6.81 -7.98 -12.42
N THR A 224 6.09 -7.52 -13.45
CA THR A 224 6.61 -7.49 -14.82
C THR A 224 6.45 -6.10 -15.42
N TYR A 225 7.59 -5.49 -15.76
CA TYR A 225 7.68 -4.21 -16.46
C TYR A 225 7.70 -4.44 -17.98
N TYR A 226 6.83 -3.74 -18.69
CA TYR A 226 6.72 -3.73 -20.14
C TYR A 226 7.04 -2.31 -20.66
N PRO A 227 8.31 -2.02 -21.00
CA PRO A 227 8.73 -0.68 -21.42
C PRO A 227 7.94 -0.17 -22.62
N GLU A 228 7.76 -1.02 -23.64
CA GLU A 228 7.06 -0.66 -24.90
C GLU A 228 5.58 -0.34 -24.68
N LYS A 229 4.97 -0.92 -23.63
CA LYS A 229 3.58 -0.66 -23.26
C LYS A 229 3.44 0.44 -22.22
N GLY A 230 4.54 1.05 -21.78
CA GLY A 230 4.55 2.01 -20.67
C GLY A 230 3.79 1.48 -19.45
N SER A 231 4.02 0.21 -19.07
CA SER A 231 3.22 -0.47 -18.05
C SER A 231 4.04 -1.36 -17.13
N LEU A 232 3.68 -1.41 -15.85
CA LEU A 232 4.19 -2.34 -14.84
C LEU A 232 2.98 -3.00 -14.19
N VAL A 233 2.84 -4.31 -14.35
CA VAL A 233 1.81 -5.09 -13.67
C VAL A 233 2.47 -5.92 -12.58
N TRP A 234 1.73 -6.20 -11.52
CA TRP A 234 2.21 -7.08 -10.46
C TRP A 234 1.08 -7.88 -9.85
N ARG A 235 1.49 -8.98 -9.24
CA ARG A 235 0.68 -9.84 -8.39
C ARG A 235 1.51 -10.28 -7.20
N MET A 236 0.90 -11.03 -6.30
CA MET A 236 1.65 -11.67 -5.23
C MET A 236 2.59 -12.76 -5.78
N ASP A 237 3.78 -12.92 -5.19
CA ASP A 237 4.64 -14.06 -5.44
C ASP A 237 4.16 -15.26 -4.62
N TYR A 238 3.42 -16.18 -5.25
CA TYR A 238 2.81 -17.33 -4.58
C TYR A 238 3.82 -18.42 -4.16
N GLU A 239 5.11 -18.27 -4.53
CA GLU A 239 6.20 -19.11 -3.99
C GLU A 239 6.60 -18.70 -2.57
N LYS A 240 6.09 -17.58 -2.07
CA LYS A 240 6.38 -17.01 -0.74
C LYS A 240 5.09 -16.78 0.05
N ASN A 241 5.20 -16.91 1.36
CA ASN A 241 4.05 -16.76 2.25
C ASN A 241 3.89 -15.32 2.75
N SER A 242 3.14 -14.51 1.99
CA SER A 242 2.78 -13.12 2.27
C SER A 242 1.67 -12.98 3.32
N ASP A 243 1.57 -11.83 3.97
CA ASP A 243 0.50 -11.52 4.94
C ASP A 243 -0.83 -11.10 4.32
N PHE A 244 -0.79 -10.56 3.10
CA PHE A 244 -2.01 -10.39 2.31
C PHE A 244 -2.54 -11.74 1.83
N ASP A 245 -3.85 -11.81 1.76
CA ASP A 245 -4.56 -12.94 1.15
C ASP A 245 -4.24 -12.92 -0.35
N ASP A 246 -4.68 -11.90 -1.09
CA ASP A 246 -4.21 -11.70 -2.46
C ASP A 246 -4.14 -10.22 -2.85
N VAL A 247 -3.34 -9.93 -3.87
CA VAL A 247 -3.16 -8.58 -4.41
C VAL A 247 -2.67 -8.64 -5.86
N ALA A 248 -3.27 -7.83 -6.70
CA ALA A 248 -2.80 -7.52 -8.04
C ALA A 248 -2.84 -6.01 -8.26
N GLY A 249 -2.00 -5.49 -9.13
CA GLY A 249 -2.03 -4.08 -9.48
C GLY A 249 -1.35 -3.76 -10.80
N HIS A 250 -1.55 -2.51 -11.21
CA HIS A 250 -1.11 -2.01 -12.51
C HIS A 250 -0.74 -0.52 -12.44
N TRP A 251 0.47 -0.20 -12.88
CA TRP A 251 0.92 1.15 -13.19
C TRP A 251 0.96 1.28 -14.71
N HIS A 252 0.33 2.32 -15.22
CA HIS A 252 0.45 2.72 -16.62
C HIS A 252 0.83 4.19 -16.67
N ILE A 253 1.83 4.53 -17.49
CA ILE A 253 2.28 5.89 -17.72
C ILE A 253 2.10 6.24 -19.19
N ALA A 254 1.41 7.34 -19.45
CA ALA A 254 1.23 7.89 -20.78
C ALA A 254 1.62 9.37 -20.83
N GLN A 255 1.96 9.87 -22.01
CA GLN A 255 2.04 11.31 -22.25
C GLN A 255 0.66 11.94 -22.04
N HIS A 256 0.65 13.18 -21.56
CA HIS A 256 -0.59 13.89 -21.33
C HIS A 256 -1.25 14.28 -22.67
N PRO A 257 -2.56 14.03 -22.90
CA PRO A 257 -3.20 14.25 -24.19
C PRO A 257 -3.17 15.69 -24.73
N SER A 258 -3.09 16.68 -23.83
CA SER A 258 -2.97 18.11 -24.20
C SER A 258 -1.52 18.59 -24.35
N ASN A 259 -0.56 17.71 -24.16
CA ASN A 259 0.85 17.96 -24.38
C ASN A 259 1.47 16.68 -25.00
N PRO A 260 0.92 16.20 -26.13
CA PRO A 260 1.62 15.20 -26.94
C PRO A 260 2.91 15.86 -27.43
N GLU A 261 3.99 15.10 -27.51
CA GLU A 261 5.19 15.62 -28.19
C GLU A 261 4.89 16.16 -29.58
#